data_AF-A0A3D2JMY3-F1
#
_entry.id   AF-A0A3D2JMY3-F1
#
_cell.length_a   1.000
_cell.length_b   1.000
_cell.length_c   1.000
_cell.angle_alpha   90.00
_cell.angle_beta   90.00
_cell.angle_gamma   90.00
#
_symmetry.space_group_name_H-M   'P 1'
#
loop_
_entity.id
_entity.type
_entity.pdbx_description
1 polymer ?
#
loop_
_entity_poly.entity_id
_entity_poly.type
_entity_poly.pdbx_seq_one_letter_code
_entity_poly.pdbx_strand_id
1 'polypeptide(L)'
;MVTSFRDLLITGWVIIFLTTVGVIAFHPTLKGDGWGEVARIGGFAAIATLGGIVMTLFTDVIGRTGRQFRKTVLVVFVIGMLPLIPVGLATFAMPWGVLILITLIYVRWKWALIPSSE
;
A
#
# COMPACT_ATOMS: atom_id res chain seq x y z
N MET A 1 1.73 -1.95 -26.18
CA MET A 1 2.48 -1.47 -25.00
C MET A 1 2.45 -2.59 -23.97
N VAL A 2 3.59 -3.14 -23.56
CA VAL A 2 3.62 -4.14 -22.48
C VAL A 2 3.63 -3.36 -21.17
N THR A 3 2.50 -3.33 -20.46
CA THR A 3 2.41 -2.73 -19.14
C THR A 3 3.26 -3.54 -18.17
N SER A 4 4.20 -2.88 -17.49
CA SER A 4 5.01 -3.55 -16.47
C SER A 4 4.14 -3.92 -15.27
N PHE A 5 4.36 -5.10 -14.69
CA PHE A 5 3.64 -5.53 -13.48
C PHE A 5 3.80 -4.52 -12.32
N ARG A 6 4.95 -3.84 -12.27
CA ARG A 6 5.20 -2.73 -11.33
C ARG A 6 4.17 -1.60 -11.49
N ASP A 7 3.91 -1.20 -12.74
CA ASP A 7 3.02 -0.09 -13.04
C ASP A 7 1.55 -0.50 -12.77
N LEU A 8 1.22 -1.78 -12.97
CA LEU A 8 -0.07 -2.34 -12.59
C LEU A 8 -0.29 -2.35 -11.07
N LEU A 9 0.73 -2.71 -10.29
CA LEU A 9 0.68 -2.63 -8.81
C LEU A 9 0.47 -1.19 -8.32
N ILE A 10 1.25 -0.24 -8.85
CA ILE A 10 1.11 1.18 -8.51
C ILE A 10 -0.29 1.68 -8.84
N THR A 11 -0.79 1.32 -10.03
CA THR A 11 -2.15 1.67 -10.47
C THR A 11 -3.19 1.08 -9.53
N GLY A 12 -3.02 -0.18 -9.10
CA GLY A 12 -3.90 -0.83 -8.12
C GLY A 12 -3.97 -0.06 -6.79
N TRP A 13 -2.82 0.35 -6.24
CA TRP A 13 -2.76 1.18 -5.03
C TRP A 13 -3.52 2.50 -5.20
N VAL A 14 -3.33 3.19 -6.32
CA VAL A 14 -4.01 4.47 -6.59
C VAL A 14 -5.52 4.29 -6.74
N ILE A 15 -5.97 3.27 -7.48
CA ILE A 15 -7.40 3.00 -7.69
C ILE A 15 -8.08 2.71 -6.35
N ILE A 16 -7.50 1.83 -5.54
CA ILE A 16 -8.08 1.45 -4.25
C ILE A 16 -8.12 2.65 -3.31
N PHE A 17 -7.08 3.47 -3.28
CA PHE A 17 -7.06 4.72 -2.53
C PHE A 17 -8.19 5.68 -2.95
N LEU A 18 -8.28 6.00 -4.25
CA LEU A 18 -9.30 6.93 -4.76
C LEU A 18 -10.71 6.39 -4.52
N THR A 19 -10.91 5.09 -4.67
CA THR A 19 -12.19 4.44 -4.38
C THR A 19 -12.53 4.54 -2.91
N THR A 20 -11.58 4.28 -2.00
CA THR A 20 -11.77 4.44 -0.56
C THR A 20 -12.15 5.87 -0.19
N VAL A 21 -11.43 6.88 -0.70
CA VAL A 21 -11.76 8.29 -0.44
C VAL A 21 -13.15 8.64 -0.98
N GLY A 22 -13.48 8.21 -2.19
CA GLY A 22 -14.79 8.42 -2.79
C GLY A 22 -15.91 7.78 -1.97
N VAL A 23 -15.74 6.51 -1.57
CA VAL A 23 -16.71 5.82 -0.71
C VAL A 23 -16.93 6.61 0.57
N ILE A 24 -15.87 6.99 1.28
CA ILE A 24 -15.96 7.71 2.56
C ILE A 24 -16.62 9.09 2.38
N ALA A 25 -16.20 9.86 1.38
CA ALA A 25 -16.69 11.21 1.14
C ALA A 25 -18.18 11.24 0.73
N PHE A 26 -18.66 10.21 0.04
CA PHE A 26 -20.03 10.14 -0.45
C PHE A 26 -20.94 9.17 0.32
N HIS A 27 -20.43 8.49 1.36
CA HIS A 27 -21.23 7.53 2.13
C HIS A 27 -22.33 8.26 2.93
N PRO A 28 -23.61 7.89 2.77
CA PRO A 28 -24.72 8.59 3.42
C PRO A 28 -24.63 8.53 4.95
N THR A 29 -24.08 7.45 5.49
CA THR A 29 -23.89 7.24 6.95
C THR A 29 -22.76 8.09 7.54
N LEU A 30 -21.81 8.58 6.74
CA LEU A 30 -20.68 9.41 7.19
C LEU A 30 -20.91 10.91 6.95
N LYS A 31 -22.03 11.28 6.31
CA LYS A 31 -22.41 12.69 6.10
C LYS A 31 -22.60 13.47 7.41
N GLY A 32 -22.90 12.78 8.51
CA GLY A 32 -23.08 13.39 9.84
C GLY A 32 -21.78 13.71 10.58
N ASP A 33 -20.68 13.01 10.25
CA ASP A 33 -19.40 13.11 10.99
C ASP A 33 -18.49 14.26 10.48
N GLY A 34 -18.86 14.89 9.37
CA GLY A 34 -18.19 16.05 8.80
C GLY A 34 -16.90 15.72 8.03
N TRP A 35 -16.39 16.72 7.29
CA TRP A 35 -15.20 16.58 6.43
C TRP A 35 -13.90 16.26 7.20
N GLY A 36 -13.87 16.48 8.51
CA GLY A 36 -12.73 16.14 9.37
C GLY A 36 -12.48 14.63 9.46
N GLU A 37 -13.54 13.83 9.59
CA GLU A 37 -13.40 12.36 9.66
C GLU A 37 -13.01 11.80 8.28
N VAL A 38 -13.56 12.36 7.19
CA VAL A 38 -13.16 12.03 5.82
C VAL A 38 -11.66 12.27 5.62
N ALA A 39 -11.15 13.43 6.07
CA ALA A 39 -9.73 13.76 5.99
C ALA A 39 -8.87 12.82 6.84
N ARG A 40 -9.34 12.42 8.03
CA ARG A 40 -8.62 11.49 8.92
C ARG A 40 -8.48 10.11 8.30
N ILE A 41 -9.61 9.51 7.89
CA ILE A 41 -9.61 8.16 7.31
C ILE A 41 -8.89 8.16 5.95
N GLY A 42 -9.13 9.18 5.13
CA GLY A 42 -8.39 9.39 3.87
C GLY A 42 -6.89 9.52 4.10
N GLY A 43 -6.46 10.27 5.13
CA GLY A 43 -5.06 10.40 5.51
C GLY A 43 -4.41 9.05 5.87
N PHE A 44 -5.12 8.21 6.64
CA PHE A 44 -4.65 6.86 6.95
C PHE A 44 -4.51 5.97 5.71
N ALA A 45 -5.48 6.03 4.80
CA ALA A 45 -5.40 5.33 3.52
C ALA A 45 -4.22 5.83 2.66
N ALA A 46 -3.94 7.14 2.70
CA ALA A 46 -2.84 7.75 1.95
C ALA A 46 -1.46 7.25 2.43
N ILE A 47 -1.26 7.11 3.75
CA ILE A 47 0.00 6.58 4.31
C ILE A 47 0.31 5.20 3.74
N ALA A 48 -0.66 4.30 3.77
CA ALA A 48 -0.47 2.94 3.27
C ALA A 48 -0.27 2.91 1.75
N THR A 49 -1.00 3.76 1.02
CA THR A 49 -0.86 3.90 -0.44
C THR A 49 0.54 4.34 -0.82
N LEU A 50 1.06 5.38 -0.15
CA LEU A 50 2.44 5.84 -0.36
C LEU A 50 3.44 4.75 -0.01
N GLY A 51 3.24 4.02 1.09
CA GLY A 51 4.07 2.86 1.45
C GLY A 51 4.10 1.79 0.36
N GLY A 52 2.93 1.43 -0.17
CA GLY A 52 2.75 0.51 -1.31
C GLY A 52 3.52 0.93 -2.56
N ILE A 53 3.34 2.19 -2.95
CA ILE A 53 3.96 2.76 -4.14
C ILE A 53 5.48 2.85 -3.97
N VAL A 54 5.96 3.40 -2.85
CA VAL A 54 7.41 3.55 -2.57
C VAL A 54 8.09 2.19 -2.53
N MET A 55 7.50 1.20 -1.84
CA MET A 55 8.04 -0.17 -1.80
C MET A 55 8.14 -0.78 -3.21
N THR A 56 7.14 -0.54 -4.05
CA THR A 56 7.07 -1.05 -5.44
C THR A 56 8.09 -0.37 -6.36
N LEU A 57 8.28 0.95 -6.22
CA LEU A 57 9.21 1.74 -7.01
C LEU A 57 10.68 1.42 -6.69
N PHE A 58 11.01 1.34 -5.40
CA PHE A 58 12.38 1.17 -4.94
C PHE A 58 12.77 -0.29 -4.70
N THR A 59 11.91 -1.25 -5.08
CA THR A 59 12.13 -2.68 -4.83
C THR A 59 13.49 -3.17 -5.33
N ASP A 60 13.93 -2.74 -6.52
CA ASP A 60 15.20 -3.17 -7.11
C ASP A 60 16.41 -2.59 -6.37
N VAL A 61 16.31 -1.35 -5.90
CA VAL A 61 17.37 -0.70 -5.10
C VAL A 61 17.49 -1.39 -3.75
N ILE A 62 16.36 -1.64 -3.09
CA ILE A 62 16.33 -2.33 -1.79
C ILE A 62 16.82 -3.78 -1.93
N GLY A 63 16.49 -4.45 -3.03
CA GLY A 63 16.89 -5.84 -3.28
C GLY A 63 18.41 -6.06 -3.35
N ARG A 64 19.16 -5.04 -3.74
CA ARG A 64 20.64 -5.05 -3.82
C ARG A 64 21.31 -4.79 -2.47
N THR A 65 20.56 -4.43 -1.44
CA THR A 65 21.11 -4.16 -0.10
C THR A 65 21.25 -5.42 0.74
N GLY A 66 22.00 -5.32 1.84
CA GLY A 66 22.19 -6.42 2.79
C GLY A 66 20.87 -6.96 3.39
N ARG A 67 20.88 -8.21 3.84
CA ARG A 67 19.71 -8.91 4.38
C ARG A 67 19.00 -8.16 5.52
N GLN A 68 19.77 -7.51 6.40
CA GLN A 68 19.20 -6.78 7.54
C GLN A 68 18.38 -5.57 7.09
N PHE A 69 18.87 -4.79 6.12
CA PHE A 69 18.15 -3.63 5.60
C PHE A 69 16.84 -4.05 4.91
N ARG A 70 16.88 -5.09 4.07
CA ARG A 70 15.68 -5.68 3.44
C ARG A 70 14.62 -6.07 4.48
N LYS A 71 15.03 -6.69 5.59
CA LYS A 71 14.13 -7.06 6.69
C LYS A 71 13.54 -5.82 7.37
N THR A 72 14.36 -4.82 7.68
CA THR A 72 13.88 -3.56 8.28
C THR A 72 12.85 -2.88 7.40
N VAL A 73 13.09 -2.79 6.09
CA VAL A 73 12.14 -2.18 5.16
C VAL A 73 10.81 -2.94 5.12
N LEU A 74 10.82 -4.28 5.14
CA LEU A 74 9.59 -5.06 5.23
C LEU A 74 8.83 -4.80 6.53
N VAL A 75 9.53 -4.70 7.67
CA VAL A 75 8.89 -4.41 8.96
C VAL A 75 8.26 -3.01 8.95
N VAL A 76 9.00 -2.00 8.47
CA VAL A 76 8.48 -0.63 8.34
C VAL A 76 7.26 -0.59 7.41
N PHE A 77 7.31 -1.32 6.29
CA PHE A 77 6.18 -1.44 5.38
C PHE A 77 4.94 -2.03 6.07
N VAL A 78 5.10 -3.14 6.80
CA VAL A 78 3.98 -3.78 7.52
C VAL A 78 3.41 -2.86 8.59
N ILE A 79 4.25 -2.18 9.37
CA ILE A 79 3.82 -1.19 10.37
C ILE A 79 3.07 -0.03 9.70
N GLY A 80 3.55 0.42 8.54
CA GLY A 80 2.89 1.45 7.73
C GLY A 80 1.50 1.05 7.19
N MET A 81 1.13 -0.23 7.26
CA MET A 81 -0.22 -0.70 6.91
C MET A 81 -1.18 -0.70 8.10
N LEU A 82 -0.71 -0.56 9.35
CA LEU A 82 -1.59 -0.52 10.53
C LEU A 82 -2.67 0.57 10.48
N PRO A 83 -2.43 1.77 9.91
CA PRO A 83 -3.47 2.77 9.72
C PRO A 83 -4.65 2.31 8.83
N LEU A 84 -4.49 1.21 8.06
CA LEU A 84 -5.60 0.64 7.29
C LEU A 84 -6.62 -0.11 8.15
N ILE A 85 -6.31 -0.44 9.40
CA ILE A 85 -7.26 -1.11 10.30
C ILE A 85 -8.54 -0.26 10.44
N PRO A 86 -8.49 1.01 10.87
CA PRO A 86 -9.70 1.85 10.92
C PRO A 86 -10.32 2.09 9.54
N VAL A 87 -9.52 2.19 8.47
CA VAL A 87 -10.01 2.37 7.09
C VAL A 87 -10.85 1.17 6.64
N GLY A 88 -10.38 -0.05 6.93
CA GLY A 88 -11.04 -1.29 6.57
C GLY A 88 -12.34 -1.52 7.34
N LEU A 89 -12.43 -1.03 8.58
CA LEU A 89 -13.66 -1.03 9.36
C LEU A 89 -14.70 -0.04 8.82
N ALA A 90 -14.27 1.09 8.27
CA ALA A 90 -15.15 2.13 7.74
C ALA A 90 -15.61 1.92 6.29
N THR A 91 -14.88 1.13 5.51
CA THR A 91 -15.16 0.91 4.08
C THR A 91 -15.35 -0.57 3.77
N PHE A 92 -14.32 -1.21 3.20
CA PHE A 92 -14.24 -2.62 2.89
C PHE A 92 -12.77 -3.03 3.06
N ALA A 93 -12.46 -3.88 4.05
CA ALA A 93 -11.07 -4.26 4.36
C ALA A 93 -10.39 -5.08 3.24
N MET A 94 -11.17 -5.80 2.43
CA MET A 94 -10.66 -6.84 1.51
C MET A 94 -9.71 -6.36 0.39
N PRO A 95 -9.93 -5.23 -0.33
CA PRO A 95 -9.08 -4.82 -1.44
C PRO A 95 -7.65 -4.48 -1.00
N TRP A 96 -7.53 -3.85 0.17
CA TRP A 96 -6.25 -3.45 0.74
C TRP A 96 -5.39 -4.66 1.12
N GLY A 97 -5.98 -5.67 1.77
CA GLY A 97 -5.27 -6.89 2.13
C GLY A 97 -4.68 -7.63 0.92
N VAL A 98 -5.45 -7.70 -0.18
CA VAL A 98 -5.00 -8.30 -1.44
C VAL A 98 -3.81 -7.53 -2.02
N LEU A 99 -3.89 -6.20 -2.09
CA LEU A 99 -2.78 -5.35 -2.56
C LEU A 99 -1.51 -5.53 -1.74
N ILE A 100 -1.63 -5.57 -0.41
CA ILE A 100 -0.50 -5.80 0.49
C ILE A 100 0.16 -7.14 0.18
N LEU A 101 -0.63 -8.22 0.08
CA LEU A 101 -0.11 -9.55 -0.20
C LEU A 101 0.59 -9.62 -1.56
N ILE A 102 -0.05 -9.12 -2.63
CA ILE A 102 0.55 -9.14 -3.97
C ILE A 102 1.83 -8.28 -3.99
N THR A 103 1.85 -7.13 -3.32
CA THR A 103 3.05 -6.29 -3.20
C THR A 103 4.18 -7.03 -2.49
N LEU A 104 3.89 -7.71 -1.37
CA LEU A 104 4.89 -8.49 -0.64
C LEU A 104 5.44 -9.65 -1.47
N ILE A 105 4.57 -10.37 -2.17
CA ILE A 105 4.96 -11.47 -3.07
C ILE A 105 5.86 -10.93 -4.18
N TYR A 106 5.45 -9.85 -4.84
CA TYR A 106 6.22 -9.20 -5.90
C TYR A 106 7.61 -8.77 -5.43
N VAL A 107 7.69 -8.09 -4.30
CA VAL A 107 8.95 -7.61 -3.72
C VAL A 107 9.86 -8.79 -3.36
N ARG A 108 9.33 -9.82 -2.70
CA ARG A 108 10.09 -11.03 -2.35
C ARG A 108 10.60 -11.76 -3.57
N TRP A 109 9.76 -11.89 -4.60
CA TRP A 109 10.14 -12.53 -5.84
C TRP A 109 11.25 -11.74 -6.54
N LYS A 110 11.13 -10.42 -6.65
CA LYS A 110 12.18 -9.56 -7.24
C LYS A 110 13.50 -9.65 -6.49
N TRP A 111 13.48 -9.67 -5.16
CA TRP A 111 14.71 -9.81 -4.37
C TRP A 111 15.36 -11.18 -4.49
N ALA A 112 14.59 -12.25 -4.76
CA ALA A 112 15.15 -13.58 -5.00
C ALA A 112 15.87 -13.69 -6.35
N LEU A 113 15.49 -12.85 -7.33
CA LEU A 113 16.11 -12.81 -8.65
C LEU A 113 17.34 -11.89 -8.72
N ILE A 114 17.54 -11.02 -7.73
CA ILE A 114 18.69 -10.10 -7.69
C ILE A 114 19.84 -10.81 -6.98
N PRO A 115 21.04 -10.92 -7.60
CA PRO A 115 22.20 -11.44 -6.92
C PRO A 115 22.50 -10.57 -5.70
N SER A 116 22.44 -11.16 -4.51
CA SER A 116 22.76 -10.46 -3.28
C SER A 116 24.24 -10.10 -3.28
N SER A 117 24.57 -8.86 -2.88
CA SER A 117 25.95 -8.45 -2.66
C SER A 117 26.57 -9.02 -1.37
N GLU A 118 26.01 -10.12 -0.87
CA GLU A 118 26.51 -10.89 0.28
C GLU A 118 27.42 -12.01 -0.24
#